data_AF-A0A849TGE6-F1
#
_entry.id   AF-A0A849TGE6-F1
#
_cell.length_a   1.000
_cell.length_b   1.000
_cell.length_c   1.000
_cell.angle_alpha   90.00
_cell.angle_beta   90.00
_cell.angle_gamma   90.00
#
_symmetry.space_group_name_H-M   'P 1'
#
loop_
_entity.id
_entity.type
_entity.pdbx_description
1 polymer ?
#
loop_
_entity_poly.entity_id
_entity_poly.type
_entity_poly.pdbx_seq_one_letter_code
_entity_poly.pdbx_strand_id
1 'polypeptide(L)'
;MIIRARAPLRLGLAGGGTDVSPYCDVHGGYVLNATLDRYAYAVIKTLDEPYVRFISTDQQKKKVKAIDEPLLLNGKLDLHKAVYNEMM
;
A
#
# COMPACT_ATOMS: atom_id res chain seq x y z
N MET A 1 3.19 -20.27 7.11
CA MET A 1 2.54 -19.35 8.06
C MET A 1 1.66 -18.36 7.32
N ILE A 2 0.50 -17.95 7.88
CA ILE A 2 -0.41 -16.95 7.28
C ILE A 2 -0.60 -15.80 8.27
N ILE A 3 -0.35 -14.56 7.82
CA ILE A 3 -0.58 -13.33 8.57
C ILE A 3 -1.65 -12.51 7.84
N ARG A 4 -2.56 -11.91 8.59
CA ARG A 4 -3.63 -11.04 8.07
C ARG A 4 -3.60 -9.72 8.81
N ALA A 5 -3.69 -8.63 8.06
CA ALA A 5 -3.83 -7.28 8.59
C ALA A 5 -4.99 -6.57 7.88
N ARG A 6 -5.59 -5.61 8.57
CA ARG A 6 -6.56 -4.68 7.99
C ARG A 6 -6.28 -3.27 8.49
N ALA A 7 -6.46 -2.29 7.62
CA ALA A 7 -6.38 -0.87 7.96
C ALA A 7 -7.71 -0.21 7.60
N PRO A 8 -8.33 0.58 8.51
CA PRO A 8 -9.58 1.25 8.21
C PRO A 8 -9.38 2.35 7.17
N LEU A 9 -10.37 2.53 6.30
CA LEU A 9 -10.47 3.69 5.41
C LEU A 9 -10.84 4.93 6.22
N ARG A 10 -10.57 6.11 5.67
CA ARG A 10 -10.91 7.40 6.31
C ARG A 10 -11.87 8.23 5.46
N LEU A 11 -12.75 8.97 6.12
CA LEU A 11 -13.53 10.05 5.54
C LEU A 11 -12.86 11.39 5.88
N GLY A 12 -12.57 12.20 4.86
CA GLY A 12 -12.14 13.58 5.07
C GLY A 12 -13.36 14.44 5.41
N LEU A 13 -13.35 15.05 6.60
CA LEU A 13 -14.43 15.92 7.07
C LEU A 13 -14.17 17.38 6.70
N ALA A 14 -12.92 17.84 6.84
CA ALA A 14 -12.48 19.19 6.46
C ALA A 14 -10.97 19.26 6.19
N GLY A 15 -10.53 20.32 5.53
CA GLY A 15 -9.11 20.63 5.34
C GLY A 15 -8.39 19.86 4.22
N GLY A 16 -9.14 19.18 3.34
CA GLY A 16 -8.56 18.45 2.21
C GLY A 16 -7.75 19.37 1.30
N GLY A 17 -6.53 18.95 0.96
CA GLY A 17 -5.60 19.73 0.14
C GLY A 17 -4.71 20.69 0.93
N THR A 18 -4.98 20.91 2.22
CA THR A 18 -4.04 21.66 3.07
C THR A 18 -2.79 20.84 3.41
N ASP A 19 -2.85 19.52 3.23
CA ASP A 19 -1.78 18.54 3.47
C ASP A 19 -0.88 18.30 2.25
N VAL A 20 -1.13 18.97 1.12
CA VAL A 20 -0.29 18.83 -0.07
C VAL A 20 0.59 20.07 -0.29
N SER A 21 1.82 19.83 -0.72
CA SER A 21 2.73 20.89 -1.17
C SER A 21 2.13 21.63 -2.38
N PRO A 22 2.33 22.96 -2.49
CA PRO A 22 3.17 23.78 -1.62
C PRO A 22 2.45 24.32 -0.37
N TYR A 23 1.17 24.04 -0.18
CA TYR A 23 0.36 24.70 0.86
C TYR A 23 0.86 24.37 2.27
N CYS A 24 1.02 23.08 2.60
CA CYS A 24 1.49 22.65 3.91
C CYS A 24 2.91 23.15 4.23
N ASP A 25 3.78 23.26 3.22
CA ASP A 25 5.16 23.72 3.39
C ASP A 25 5.24 25.21 3.76
N VAL A 26 4.30 26.02 3.25
CA VAL A 26 4.30 27.48 3.46
C VAL A 26 3.43 27.89 4.65
N HIS A 27 2.29 27.24 4.85
CA HIS A 27 1.26 27.68 5.80
C HIS A 27 1.01 26.71 6.95
N GLY A 28 1.58 25.51 6.90
CA GLY A 28 1.12 24.38 7.71
C GLY A 28 -0.22 23.82 7.18
N GLY A 29 -0.45 22.53 7.40
CA GLY A 29 -1.67 21.84 6.96
C GLY A 29 -2.49 21.35 8.15
N TYR A 30 -3.82 21.47 8.05
CA TYR A 30 -4.75 20.91 9.04
C TYR A 30 -5.84 20.13 8.33
N VAL A 31 -5.92 18.83 8.63
CA VAL A 31 -6.95 17.94 8.12
C VAL A 31 -7.75 17.37 9.28
N LEU A 32 -9.07 17.51 9.19
CA LEU A 32 -9.98 16.79 10.07
C LEU A 32 -10.51 15.57 9.31
N ASN A 33 -10.22 14.37 9.82
CA ASN A 33 -10.72 13.12 9.26
C ASN A 33 -11.07 12.13 10.37
N ALA A 34 -11.82 11.09 10.01
CA ALA A 34 -12.13 9.99 10.90
C ALA A 34 -12.14 8.67 10.12
N THR A 35 -11.79 7.58 10.81
CA THR A 35 -11.87 6.24 10.24
C THR A 35 -13.31 5.77 10.12
N LEU A 36 -13.60 4.97 9.09
CA LEU A 36 -14.88 4.31 8.87
C LEU A 36 -14.76 2.81 9.16
N ASP A 37 -15.91 2.14 9.28
CA ASP A 37 -16.04 0.69 9.41
C ASP A 37 -15.78 -0.09 8.08
N ARG A 38 -15.05 0.51 7.16
CA ARG A 38 -14.61 -0.07 5.88
C ARG A 38 -13.10 -0.22 5.90
N TYR A 39 -12.56 -1.27 5.29
CA TYR A 39 -11.15 -1.64 5.47
C TYR A 39 -10.46 -1.98 4.15
N ALA A 40 -9.17 -1.66 4.07
CA ALA A 40 -8.22 -2.30 3.18
C ALA A 40 -7.62 -3.53 3.88
N TYR A 41 -7.38 -4.60 3.13
CA TYR A 41 -6.88 -5.86 3.66
C TYR A 41 -5.55 -6.25 3.02
N ALA A 42 -4.66 -6.79 3.84
CA ALA A 42 -3.43 -7.43 3.39
C ALA A 42 -3.33 -8.84 3.98
N VAL A 43 -2.96 -9.80 3.16
CA VAL A 43 -2.73 -11.19 3.57
C VAL A 43 -1.35 -11.61 3.06
N ILE A 44 -0.48 -11.97 3.98
CA ILE A 44 0.85 -12.49 3.67
C ILE A 44 0.87 -13.97 4.03
N LYS A 45 1.36 -14.79 3.09
CA LYS A 45 1.60 -16.20 3.30
C LYS A 45 3.05 -16.48 2.96
N THR A 46 3.78 -17.07 3.90
CA THR A 46 5.12 -17.59 3.63
C THR A 46 5.02 -18.75 2.64
N LEU A 47 5.98 -18.82 1.72
CA LEU A 47 6.07 -19.87 0.72
C LEU A 47 7.34 -20.68 0.99
N ASP A 48 7.28 -21.98 0.71
CA ASP A 48 8.44 -22.86 0.85
C ASP A 48 9.30 -22.88 -0.43
N GLU A 49 8.83 -22.20 -1.48
CA GLU A 49 9.51 -22.05 -2.76
C GLU A 49 10.18 -20.67 -2.89
N PRO A 50 11.28 -20.53 -3.65
CA PRO A 50 12.09 -19.30 -3.74
C PRO A 50 11.50 -18.27 -4.72
N TYR A 51 10.23 -17.92 -4.56
CA TYR A 51 9.57 -16.88 -5.34
C TYR A 51 8.67 -15.99 -4.48
N VAL A 52 8.46 -14.76 -4.95
CA VAL A 52 7.49 -13.84 -4.39
C VAL A 52 6.27 -13.74 -5.31
N ARG A 53 5.08 -13.62 -4.71
CA ARG A 53 3.82 -13.48 -5.44
C ARG A 53 3.02 -12.29 -4.93
N PHE A 54 2.78 -11.33 -5.81
CA PHE A 54 1.94 -10.16 -5.56
C PHE A 54 0.56 -10.35 -6.19
N ILE A 55 -0.49 -10.07 -5.42
CA ILE A 55 -1.89 -10.21 -5.85
C ILE A 55 -2.65 -8.96 -5.42
N SER A 56 -3.29 -8.30 -6.37
CA SER A 56 -4.24 -7.21 -6.14
C SER A 56 -5.62 -7.69 -6.55
N THR A 57 -6.50 -7.81 -5.57
CA THR A 57 -7.88 -8.27 -5.77
C THR A 57 -8.71 -7.23 -6.53
N ASP A 58 -8.52 -5.95 -6.24
CA ASP A 58 -9.22 -4.84 -6.89
C ASP A 58 -8.85 -4.69 -8.38
N GLN A 59 -7.56 -4.86 -8.73
CA GLN A 59 -7.11 -4.76 -10.12
C GLN A 59 -7.20 -6.09 -10.88
N GLN A 60 -7.61 -7.18 -10.21
CA GLN A 60 -7.61 -8.54 -10.78
C GLN A 60 -6.23 -8.92 -11.38
N LYS A 61 -5.15 -8.50 -10.71
CA LYS A 61 -3.78 -8.70 -11.18
C LYS A 61 -3.01 -9.62 -10.25
N LYS A 62 -2.21 -10.49 -10.85
CA LYS A 62 -1.26 -11.37 -10.17
C LYS A 62 0.08 -11.27 -10.86
N LYS A 63 1.16 -11.21 -10.07
CA LYS A 63 2.53 -11.25 -10.57
C LYS A 63 3.37 -12.17 -9.70
N VAL A 64 4.17 -13.01 -10.35
CA VAL A 64 5.11 -13.93 -9.70
C VAL A 64 6.50 -13.55 -10.19
N LYS A 65 7.48 -13.56 -9.28
CA LYS A 65 8.88 -13.23 -9.55
C LYS A 65 9.78 -14.13 -8.71
N ALA A 66 10.90 -14.59 -9.28
CA ALA A 66 11.94 -15.23 -8.48
C ALA A 66 12.54 -14.23 -7.47
N ILE A 67 13.09 -14.73 -6.38
CA ILE A 67 13.55 -13.90 -5.25
C ILE A 67 14.77 -13.03 -5.59
N ASP A 68 15.56 -13.45 -6.56
CA ASP A 68 16.78 -12.82 -7.06
C ASP A 68 16.54 -11.79 -8.17
N GLU A 69 15.33 -11.75 -8.72
CA GLU A 69 14.98 -10.80 -9.77
C GLU A 69 14.65 -9.40 -9.20
N PRO A 70 15.22 -8.31 -9.74
CA PRO A 70 14.93 -6.98 -9.26
C PRO A 70 13.46 -6.60 -9.48
N LEU A 71 12.83 -6.05 -8.43
CA LEU A 71 11.45 -5.58 -8.46
C LEU A 71 11.36 -4.12 -8.91
N LEU A 72 11.54 -3.89 -10.21
CA LEU A 72 11.45 -2.56 -10.81
C LEU A 72 10.04 -1.96 -10.70
N LEU A 73 9.96 -0.69 -10.32
CA LEU A 73 8.73 0.11 -10.33
C LEU A 73 8.41 0.50 -11.77
N ASN A 74 7.32 -0.03 -12.31
CA ASN A 74 7.01 0.03 -13.75
C ASN A 74 5.51 0.27 -14.04
N GLY A 75 4.80 0.88 -13.09
CA GLY A 75 3.37 1.14 -13.14
C GLY A 75 2.48 -0.09 -12.87
N LYS A 76 3.06 -1.27 -12.60
CA LYS A 76 2.29 -2.51 -12.39
C LYS A 76 2.54 -3.08 -11.00
N LEU A 77 1.58 -2.88 -10.08
CA LEU A 77 1.65 -3.32 -8.68
C LEU A 77 2.84 -2.70 -7.92
N ASP A 78 3.19 -1.46 -8.24
CA ASP A 78 4.37 -0.79 -7.68
C ASP A 78 4.28 -0.62 -6.16
N LEU A 79 3.08 -0.38 -5.60
CA LEU A 79 2.91 -0.32 -4.14
C LEU A 79 3.32 -1.63 -3.45
N HIS A 80 3.00 -2.78 -4.04
CA HIS A 80 3.37 -4.08 -3.46
C HIS A 80 4.88 -4.30 -3.53
N LYS A 81 5.49 -3.94 -4.67
CA LYS A 81 6.94 -4.06 -4.88
C LYS A 81 7.74 -3.13 -3.97
N ALA A 82 7.31 -1.87 -3.86
CA ALA A 82 7.96 -0.87 -3.03
C ALA A 82 7.95 -1.31 -1.55
N VAL A 83 6.81 -1.78 -1.03
CA VAL A 83 6.72 -2.30 0.33
C VAL A 83 7.63 -3.51 0.53
N TYR A 84 7.70 -4.43 -0.44
CA TYR A 84 8.61 -5.58 -0.35
C TYR A 84 10.09 -5.14 -0.34
N ASN A 85 10.49 -4.23 -1.23
CA ASN A 85 11.85 -3.72 -1.32
C ASN A 85 12.28 -2.91 -0.08
N GLU A 86 11.34 -2.28 0.64
CA GLU A 86 11.65 -1.54 1.87
C GLU A 86 11.92 -2.47 3.06
N MET A 87 11.32 -3.67 3.07
CA MET A 87 11.40 -4.62 4.18
C MET A 87 12.57 -5.60 4.07
N MET A 88 13.19 -5.72 2.88
CA MET A 88 14.26 -6.67 2.55
C MET A 88 15.55 -5.94 2.22
#